data_AF-A0A9E3MG62-F1
#
_entry.id   AF-A0A9E3MG62-F1
#
_cell.length_a   1.000
_cell.length_b   1.000
_cell.length_c   1.000
_cell.angle_alpha   90.00
_cell.angle_beta   90.00
_cell.angle_gamma   90.00
#
_symmetry.space_group_name_H-M   'P 1'
#
loop_
_entity.id
_entity.type
_entity.pdbx_description
1 polymer ?
#
loop_
_entity_poly.entity_id
_entity_poly.type
_entity_poly.pdbx_seq_one_letter_code
_entity_poly.pdbx_strand_id
1 'polypeptide(L)'
;MPTKATRAIQAIALLATLLLQGCSDDGTPGHVLDEAAAAGRAASTFKQSEDPYFHDMDGGLALTPQEVAGRNMWLVWSGGNDRFWDRMTQYTYGGFDLLKIVSSHPSQGYSRANRWTYLGLVNEPCFDGATGPDPQRRGLWLDVRSKGCAADPFEDETKYPGVVTGSRGKPLGDGSTQPVGSFYGYATGILGLRLFPNPAFDEKAAKAWNAERFYTDPSYYNRKDLVRPYRVGMSCGFCHVGPSPINPPADPAHPAFANLSSSVGAQYMWVDRLFIHNSNKPEGQTNYMFQLAHTFRPGSMDTSLVSTDSINNPRTMNAVYDFPTRLGLGKRLWHEKLAGGELDNRQLNDFYPTGP
;
A
#
# COMPACT_ATOMS: atom_id res chain seq x y z
N MET A 1 -5.36 0.20 54.11
CA MET A 1 -5.23 1.39 53.23
C MET A 1 -3.76 1.71 53.05
N PRO A 2 -3.25 1.94 51.83
CA PRO A 2 -1.84 2.28 51.63
C PRO A 2 -1.51 3.60 52.33
N THR A 3 -0.35 3.67 52.99
CA THR A 3 0.10 4.86 53.71
C THR A 3 0.40 6.01 52.74
N LYS A 4 0.45 7.26 53.23
CA LYS A 4 0.78 8.43 52.40
C LYS A 4 2.11 8.26 51.64
N ALA A 5 3.09 7.59 52.27
CA ALA A 5 4.38 7.28 51.66
C ALA A 5 4.25 6.27 50.51
N THR A 6 3.44 5.21 50.66
CA THR A 6 3.20 4.22 49.60
C THR A 6 2.50 4.84 48.39
N ARG A 7 1.54 5.77 48.61
CA ARG A 7 0.86 6.49 47.53
C ARG A 7 1.79 7.44 46.76
N ALA A 8 2.70 8.12 47.46
CA ALA A 8 3.68 9.00 46.83
C ALA A 8 4.67 8.22 45.95
N ILE A 9 5.17 7.07 46.43
CA ILE A 9 6.07 6.19 45.67
C ILE A 9 5.37 5.63 44.43
N GLN A 10 4.10 5.21 44.56
CA GLN A 10 3.32 4.73 43.42
C GLN A 10 3.09 5.83 42.38
N ALA A 11 2.79 7.07 42.81
CA ALA A 11 2.62 8.21 41.90
C ALA A 11 3.92 8.56 41.17
N ILE A 12 5.06 8.55 41.86
CA ILE A 12 6.38 8.82 41.25
C ILE A 12 6.75 7.70 40.27
N ALA A 13 6.51 6.43 40.63
CA ALA A 13 6.75 5.31 39.73
C ALA A 13 5.88 5.39 38.46
N LEU A 14 4.60 5.76 38.60
CA LEU A 14 3.70 5.97 37.48
C LEU A 14 4.17 7.12 36.58
N LEU A 15 4.56 8.25 37.18
CA LEU A 15 5.07 9.41 36.46
C LEU A 15 6.39 9.10 35.74
N ALA A 16 7.28 8.36 36.38
CA ALA A 16 8.53 7.90 35.78
C ALA A 16 8.27 6.93 34.63
N THR A 17 7.31 6.00 34.74
CA THR A 17 6.93 5.13 33.61
C THR A 17 6.29 5.90 32.46
N LEU A 18 5.49 6.93 32.75
CA LEU A 18 4.89 7.79 31.71
C LEU A 18 5.95 8.66 31.03
N LEU A 19 6.93 9.18 31.77
CA LEU A 19 8.06 9.95 31.24
C LEU A 19 9.01 9.08 30.42
N LEU A 20 9.27 7.83 30.85
CA LEU A 20 10.08 6.88 30.09
C LEU A 20 9.37 6.34 28.85
N GLN A 21 8.04 6.24 28.86
CA GLN A 21 7.24 5.93 27.66
C GLN A 21 7.13 7.10 26.68
N GLY A 22 7.29 8.35 27.15
CA GLY A 22 7.32 9.55 26.31
C GLY A 22 8.64 9.78 25.56
N CYS A 23 9.67 9.00 25.85
CA CYS A 23 10.95 8.98 25.13
C CYS A 23 10.99 7.79 24.15
N SER A 24 9.98 7.63 23.29
CA SER A 24 10.19 6.83 22.08
C SER A 24 10.99 7.69 21.10
N ASP A 25 12.22 7.26 20.83
CA ASP A 25 13.12 7.84 19.85
C ASP A 25 12.61 7.46 18.44
N ASP A 26 11.38 7.87 18.10
CA ASP A 26 10.73 7.56 16.81
C ASP A 26 11.42 8.26 15.62
N GLY A 27 12.57 8.89 15.90
CA GLY A 27 13.47 9.54 14.96
C GLY A 27 12.96 10.91 14.55
N THR A 28 13.87 11.86 14.45
CA THR A 28 13.55 13.18 13.92
C THR A 28 13.14 13.04 12.45
N PRO A 29 12.00 13.61 12.01
CA PRO A 29 11.66 13.70 10.59
C PRO A 29 12.86 14.19 9.75
N GLY A 30 13.06 13.58 8.58
CA GLY A 30 14.23 13.84 7.73
C GLY A 30 15.53 13.13 8.15
N HIS A 31 15.58 12.50 9.33
CA HIS A 31 16.75 11.77 9.83
C HIS A 31 16.51 10.26 9.96
N VAL A 32 15.27 9.81 9.72
CA VAL A 32 14.91 8.39 9.72
C VAL A 32 15.30 7.76 8.39
N LEU A 33 16.20 6.79 8.44
CA LEU A 33 16.58 5.99 7.28
C LEU A 33 15.46 5.00 6.92
N ASP A 34 15.19 4.84 5.63
CA ASP A 34 14.35 3.75 5.13
C ASP A 34 15.04 2.39 5.29
N GLU A 35 14.29 1.29 5.10
CA GLU A 35 14.81 -0.07 5.30
C GLU A 35 15.96 -0.42 4.33
N ALA A 36 15.99 0.16 3.13
CA ALA A 36 17.06 -0.06 2.15
C ALA A 36 18.34 0.69 2.56
N ALA A 37 18.22 1.96 2.92
CA ALA A 37 19.33 2.77 3.40
C ALA A 37 19.94 2.18 4.68
N ALA A 38 19.10 1.74 5.63
CA ALA A 38 19.55 1.06 6.85
C ALA A 38 20.27 -0.27 6.57
N ALA A 39 19.94 -0.95 5.47
CA ALA A 39 20.62 -2.15 5.00
C ALA A 39 21.86 -1.84 4.12
N GLY A 40 22.26 -0.58 4.00
CA GLY A 40 23.41 -0.16 3.19
C GLY A 40 23.18 -0.25 1.68
N ARG A 41 21.91 -0.31 1.24
CA ARG A 41 21.55 -0.40 -0.18
C ARG A 41 21.50 1.00 -0.80
N ALA A 42 22.43 1.29 -1.72
CA ALA A 42 22.51 2.60 -2.37
C ALA A 42 21.37 2.84 -3.37
N ALA A 43 20.89 4.08 -3.45
CA ALA A 43 19.79 4.48 -4.36
C ALA A 43 20.06 4.12 -5.83
N SER A 44 21.31 4.24 -6.30
CA SER A 44 21.73 3.91 -7.67
C SER A 44 21.57 2.43 -8.04
N THR A 45 21.35 1.55 -7.05
CA THR A 45 21.15 0.10 -7.29
C THR A 45 19.70 -0.26 -7.59
N PHE A 46 18.78 0.71 -7.50
CA PHE A 46 17.37 0.56 -7.82
C PHE A 46 17.10 0.98 -9.26
N LYS A 47 17.24 0.02 -10.17
CA LYS A 47 17.11 0.26 -11.60
C LYS A 47 15.64 0.41 -12.01
N GLN A 48 15.35 1.44 -12.79
CA GLN A 48 14.05 1.57 -13.44
C GLN A 48 13.92 0.49 -14.53
N SER A 49 12.71 -0.04 -14.71
CA SER A 49 12.44 -1.06 -15.72
C SER A 49 12.02 -0.44 -17.04
N GLU A 50 12.69 -0.79 -18.12
CA GLU A 50 12.34 -0.40 -19.49
C GLU A 50 11.52 -1.48 -20.21
N ASP A 51 11.06 -2.51 -19.50
CA ASP A 51 10.30 -3.61 -20.11
C ASP A 51 8.95 -3.10 -20.64
N PRO A 52 8.55 -3.44 -21.88
CA PRO A 52 7.33 -2.94 -22.50
C PRO A 52 6.07 -3.66 -21.99
N TYR A 53 6.01 -4.00 -20.69
CA TYR A 53 4.96 -4.83 -20.13
C TYR A 53 3.56 -4.22 -20.24
N PHE A 54 3.44 -2.91 -20.02
CA PHE A 54 2.16 -2.18 -20.07
C PHE A 54 1.93 -1.42 -21.38
N HIS A 55 2.69 -1.70 -22.45
CA HIS A 55 2.67 -0.90 -23.69
C HIS A 55 1.27 -0.73 -24.30
N ASP A 56 0.41 -1.74 -24.18
CA ASP A 56 -0.98 -1.68 -24.64
C ASP A 56 -1.81 -0.58 -23.96
N MET A 57 -1.44 -0.16 -22.74
CA MET A 57 -2.10 0.94 -22.01
C MET A 57 -1.74 2.33 -22.57
N ASP A 58 -0.75 2.43 -23.45
CA ASP A 58 -0.20 3.71 -23.93
C ASP A 58 -1.03 4.29 -25.10
N GLY A 59 -2.12 3.64 -25.50
CA GLY A 59 -3.05 4.17 -26.51
C GLY A 59 -2.42 4.29 -27.91
N GLY A 60 -1.42 3.46 -28.21
CA GLY A 60 -0.69 3.47 -29.48
C GLY A 60 0.47 4.47 -29.53
N LEU A 61 0.76 5.19 -28.44
CA LEU A 61 1.95 6.03 -28.35
C LEU A 61 3.22 5.16 -28.29
N ALA A 62 4.20 5.49 -29.14
CA ALA A 62 5.50 4.87 -29.12
C ALA A 62 6.40 5.59 -28.09
N LEU A 63 6.37 5.12 -26.84
CA LEU A 63 7.19 5.67 -25.78
C LEU A 63 8.68 5.31 -25.98
N THR A 64 9.55 6.26 -25.69
CA THR A 64 11.00 6.02 -25.56
C THR A 64 11.30 5.11 -24.35
N PRO A 65 12.46 4.45 -24.27
CA PRO A 65 12.81 3.61 -23.13
C PRO A 65 12.71 4.33 -21.77
N GLN A 66 13.11 5.60 -21.71
CA GLN A 66 13.01 6.41 -20.48
C GLN A 66 11.57 6.75 -20.11
N GLU A 67 10.69 6.96 -21.09
CA GLU A 67 9.25 7.16 -20.86
C GLU A 67 8.58 5.85 -20.40
N VAL A 68 8.97 4.70 -20.97
CA VAL A 68 8.57 3.38 -20.48
C VAL A 68 9.01 3.18 -19.02
N ALA A 69 10.25 3.54 -18.69
CA ALA A 69 10.75 3.52 -17.33
C ALA A 69 9.94 4.39 -16.37
N GLY A 70 9.63 5.63 -16.76
CA GLY A 70 8.77 6.52 -15.98
C GLY A 70 7.35 5.94 -15.77
N ARG A 71 6.74 5.41 -16.83
CA ARG A 71 5.43 4.74 -16.78
C ARG A 71 5.46 3.52 -15.87
N ASN A 72 6.49 2.68 -15.97
CA ASN A 72 6.63 1.48 -15.12
C ASN A 72 6.81 1.86 -13.64
N MET A 73 7.60 2.90 -13.36
CA MET A 73 7.74 3.45 -12.02
C MET A 73 6.39 3.91 -11.47
N TRP A 74 5.62 4.67 -12.25
CA TRP A 74 4.28 5.12 -11.88
C TRP A 74 3.33 3.96 -11.55
N LEU A 75 3.37 2.87 -12.34
CA LEU A 75 2.43 1.76 -12.22
C LEU A 75 2.83 0.72 -11.16
N VAL A 76 4.12 0.53 -10.86
CA VAL A 76 4.58 -0.63 -10.06
C VAL A 76 5.43 -0.23 -8.86
N TRP A 77 6.14 0.90 -8.90
CA TRP A 77 7.07 1.26 -7.84
C TRP A 77 6.34 1.71 -6.57
N SER A 78 6.45 0.93 -5.50
CA SER A 78 5.87 1.27 -4.18
C SER A 78 6.77 2.15 -3.32
N GLY A 79 8.07 2.26 -3.66
CA GLY A 79 9.04 3.02 -2.87
C GLY A 79 9.22 2.53 -1.44
N GLY A 80 8.96 1.26 -1.16
CA GLY A 80 9.07 0.70 0.20
C GLY A 80 7.95 1.14 1.15
N ASN A 81 6.85 1.70 0.62
CA ASN A 81 5.71 2.09 1.44
C ASN A 81 4.92 0.91 2.02
N ASP A 82 5.28 -0.34 1.68
CA ASP A 82 4.69 -1.55 2.25
C ASP A 82 4.85 -1.59 3.78
N ARG A 83 5.95 -1.04 4.32
CA ARG A 83 6.13 -0.87 5.77
C ARG A 83 5.11 0.09 6.36
N PHE A 84 4.82 1.19 5.68
CA PHE A 84 3.83 2.17 6.13
C PHE A 84 2.44 1.52 6.16
N TRP A 85 2.02 0.86 5.09
CA TRP A 85 0.71 0.21 5.02
C TRP A 85 0.57 -0.97 6.00
N ASP A 86 1.64 -1.73 6.25
CA ASP A 86 1.70 -2.77 7.28
C ASP A 86 1.46 -2.18 8.69
N ARG A 87 2.09 -1.03 9.00
CA ARG A 87 1.87 -0.30 10.25
C ARG A 87 0.47 0.30 10.37
N MET A 88 -0.12 0.78 9.28
CA MET A 88 -1.49 1.30 9.28
C MET A 88 -2.51 0.25 9.75
N THR A 89 -2.29 -1.04 9.47
CA THR A 89 -3.14 -2.09 10.05
C THR A 89 -3.11 -2.11 11.57
N GLN A 90 -1.95 -1.90 12.18
CA GLN A 90 -1.83 -1.87 13.63
C GLN A 90 -2.50 -0.63 14.23
N TYR A 91 -2.28 0.55 13.63
CA TYR A 91 -2.89 1.80 14.09
C TYR A 91 -4.41 1.85 13.93
N THR A 92 -4.95 1.09 12.97
CA THR A 92 -6.39 0.96 12.75
C THR A 92 -7.01 -0.25 13.47
N TYR A 93 -6.27 -0.89 14.39
CA TYR A 93 -6.72 -2.07 15.14
C TYR A 93 -7.25 -3.20 14.25
N GLY A 94 -6.60 -3.42 13.10
CA GLY A 94 -6.98 -4.45 12.15
C GLY A 94 -8.09 -4.03 11.15
N GLY A 95 -8.61 -2.81 11.23
CA GLY A 95 -9.64 -2.33 10.29
C GLY A 95 -9.13 -2.21 8.85
N PHE A 96 -8.00 -1.53 8.67
CA PHE A 96 -7.31 -1.39 7.38
C PHE A 96 -6.31 -2.53 7.20
N ASP A 97 -6.51 -3.42 6.23
CA ASP A 97 -5.58 -4.53 5.99
C ASP A 97 -5.47 -4.86 4.50
N LEU A 98 -4.46 -4.30 3.83
CA LEU A 98 -4.24 -4.54 2.40
C LEU A 98 -3.97 -6.01 2.06
N LEU A 99 -3.43 -6.81 2.98
CA LEU A 99 -3.19 -8.24 2.72
C LEU A 99 -4.50 -9.01 2.63
N LYS A 100 -5.53 -8.59 3.38
CA LYS A 100 -6.89 -9.09 3.20
C LYS A 100 -7.54 -8.53 1.95
N ILE A 101 -7.30 -7.25 1.63
CA ILE A 101 -7.83 -6.61 0.42
C ILE A 101 -7.43 -7.36 -0.86
N VAL A 102 -6.17 -7.74 -0.99
CA VAL A 102 -5.67 -8.47 -2.17
C VAL A 102 -6.12 -9.94 -2.23
N SER A 103 -6.80 -10.42 -1.20
CA SER A 103 -7.19 -11.82 -1.12
C SER A 103 -8.56 -12.11 -1.73
N SER A 104 -8.70 -13.30 -2.31
CA SER A 104 -9.97 -13.87 -2.77
C SER A 104 -10.54 -14.92 -1.79
N HIS A 105 -10.12 -14.91 -0.52
CA HIS A 105 -10.62 -15.85 0.49
C HIS A 105 -12.17 -15.74 0.63
N PRO A 106 -12.93 -16.85 0.70
CA PRO A 106 -14.40 -16.82 0.71
C PRO A 106 -15.02 -15.93 1.81
N SER A 107 -14.36 -15.81 2.97
CA SER A 107 -14.83 -14.96 4.07
C SER A 107 -14.74 -13.44 3.81
N GLN A 108 -14.06 -12.99 2.74
CA GLN A 108 -13.97 -11.58 2.38
C GLN A 108 -15.25 -11.06 1.71
N GLY A 109 -16.09 -11.94 1.14
CA GLY A 109 -17.33 -11.54 0.47
C GLY A 109 -17.16 -10.96 -0.93
N TYR A 110 -15.93 -10.95 -1.45
CA TYR A 110 -15.62 -10.65 -2.85
C TYR A 110 -14.46 -11.53 -3.31
N SER A 111 -14.24 -11.56 -4.61
CA SER A 111 -13.14 -12.26 -5.28
C SER A 111 -12.71 -11.47 -6.52
N ARG A 112 -11.72 -11.98 -7.27
CA ARG A 112 -11.36 -11.42 -8.58
C ARG A 112 -12.57 -11.16 -9.49
N ALA A 113 -13.56 -12.05 -9.49
CA ALA A 113 -14.72 -12.00 -10.39
C ALA A 113 -15.66 -10.81 -10.13
N ASN A 114 -15.67 -10.25 -8.91
CA ASN A 114 -16.60 -9.17 -8.56
C ASN A 114 -15.96 -8.01 -7.78
N ARG A 115 -14.63 -8.02 -7.53
CA ARG A 115 -13.94 -6.95 -6.79
C ARG A 115 -14.00 -5.60 -7.50
N TRP A 116 -14.15 -5.58 -8.82
CA TRP A 116 -14.45 -4.33 -9.52
C TRP A 116 -15.76 -3.72 -9.03
N THR A 117 -16.86 -4.48 -9.05
CA THR A 117 -18.17 -3.97 -8.61
C THR A 117 -18.22 -3.73 -7.11
N TYR A 118 -17.50 -4.54 -6.32
CA TYR A 118 -17.52 -4.44 -4.85
C TYR A 118 -16.58 -3.35 -4.32
N LEU A 119 -15.33 -3.27 -4.78
CA LEU A 119 -14.30 -2.35 -4.29
C LEU A 119 -13.92 -1.24 -5.28
N GLY A 120 -14.22 -1.39 -6.56
CA GLY A 120 -13.72 -0.51 -7.63
C GLY A 120 -12.26 -0.76 -8.01
N LEU A 121 -11.70 -1.91 -7.64
CA LEU A 121 -10.31 -2.25 -7.93
C LEU A 121 -10.15 -2.85 -9.33
N VAL A 122 -9.12 -2.38 -10.04
CA VAL A 122 -8.79 -2.86 -11.38
C VAL A 122 -7.99 -4.15 -11.28
N ASN A 123 -8.51 -5.22 -11.85
CA ASN A 123 -7.78 -6.47 -11.99
C ASN A 123 -6.63 -6.31 -12.99
N GLU A 124 -5.47 -6.85 -12.65
CA GLU A 124 -4.39 -7.01 -13.60
C GLU A 124 -4.79 -8.10 -14.63
N PRO A 125 -4.66 -7.84 -15.94
CA PRO A 125 -4.80 -8.87 -16.97
C PRO A 125 -3.83 -10.03 -16.74
N CYS A 126 -4.11 -11.20 -17.33
CA CYS A 126 -3.23 -12.38 -17.24
C CYS A 126 -3.11 -13.02 -15.83
N PHE A 127 -4.15 -12.88 -15.00
CA PHE A 127 -4.29 -13.55 -13.70
C PHE A 127 -5.61 -14.32 -13.61
N ASP A 128 -5.55 -15.50 -12.98
CA ASP A 128 -6.71 -16.30 -12.58
C ASP A 128 -7.01 -16.05 -11.09
N GLY A 129 -8.29 -16.08 -10.71
CA GLY A 129 -8.68 -15.95 -9.31
C GLY A 129 -8.20 -17.15 -8.47
N ALA A 130 -7.86 -16.90 -7.20
CA ALA A 130 -7.48 -17.97 -6.27
C ALA A 130 -8.58 -19.04 -6.16
N THR A 131 -8.23 -20.31 -6.34
CA THR A 131 -9.15 -21.45 -6.17
C THR A 131 -9.03 -22.14 -4.81
N GLY A 132 -8.03 -21.75 -4.02
CA GLY A 132 -7.71 -22.33 -2.72
C GLY A 132 -6.54 -21.62 -2.03
N PRO A 133 -6.17 -22.06 -0.82
CA PRO A 133 -4.96 -21.58 -0.15
C PRO A 133 -3.72 -22.04 -0.91
N ASP A 134 -2.80 -21.13 -1.22
CA ASP A 134 -1.55 -21.44 -1.90
C ASP A 134 -0.42 -21.75 -0.89
N PRO A 135 0.10 -23.00 -0.82
CA PRO A 135 1.20 -23.36 0.08
C PRO A 135 2.47 -22.55 -0.16
N GLN A 136 2.76 -22.16 -1.41
CA GLN A 136 3.93 -21.33 -1.75
C GLN A 136 3.76 -19.89 -1.25
N ARG A 137 2.52 -19.44 -1.06
CA ARG A 137 2.15 -18.15 -0.47
C ARG A 137 1.59 -18.29 0.94
N ARG A 138 2.10 -19.28 1.69
CA ARG A 138 1.80 -19.45 3.13
C ARG A 138 0.31 -19.67 3.43
N GLY A 139 -0.41 -20.31 2.52
CA GLY A 139 -1.84 -20.61 2.64
C GLY A 139 -2.76 -19.41 2.39
N LEU A 140 -2.23 -18.29 1.88
CA LEU A 140 -3.05 -17.16 1.46
C LEU A 140 -3.82 -17.49 0.17
N TRP A 141 -4.96 -16.83 0.00
CA TRP A 141 -5.80 -16.94 -1.20
C TRP A 141 -5.51 -15.75 -2.11
N LEU A 142 -4.45 -15.84 -2.91
CA LEU A 142 -4.01 -14.79 -3.83
C LEU A 142 -4.26 -15.20 -5.27
N ASP A 143 -4.55 -14.23 -6.13
CA ASP A 143 -4.67 -14.50 -7.56
C ASP A 143 -3.33 -15.01 -8.10
N VAL A 144 -3.41 -15.90 -9.09
CA VAL A 144 -2.25 -16.58 -9.66
C VAL A 144 -2.08 -16.20 -11.12
N ARG A 145 -0.84 -16.11 -11.59
CA ARG A 145 -0.59 -15.81 -13.00
C ARG A 145 -1.23 -16.90 -13.88
N SER A 146 -2.04 -16.50 -14.87
CA SER A 146 -2.72 -17.44 -15.75
C SER A 146 -1.71 -18.26 -16.56
N LYS A 147 -2.04 -19.53 -16.79
CA LYS A 147 -1.19 -20.43 -17.60
C LYS A 147 -1.03 -19.89 -19.02
N GLY A 148 0.21 -19.80 -19.49
CA GLY A 148 0.54 -19.33 -20.85
C GLY A 148 0.76 -17.82 -20.98
N CYS A 149 0.53 -17.06 -19.91
CA CYS A 149 0.98 -15.67 -19.86
C CYS A 149 2.48 -15.59 -19.62
N ALA A 150 3.13 -14.56 -20.19
CA ALA A 150 4.52 -14.25 -19.90
C ALA A 150 4.75 -14.02 -18.40
N ALA A 151 5.96 -14.24 -17.90
CA ALA A 151 6.30 -13.85 -16.53
C ALA A 151 6.13 -12.33 -16.34
N ASP A 152 5.85 -11.92 -15.11
CA ASP A 152 5.94 -10.51 -14.74
C ASP A 152 7.44 -10.13 -14.71
N PRO A 153 7.91 -9.21 -15.58
CA PRO A 153 9.33 -8.84 -15.60
C PRO A 153 9.79 -8.16 -14.31
N PHE A 154 8.88 -7.53 -13.56
CA PHE A 154 9.20 -6.87 -12.30
C PHE A 154 9.51 -7.87 -11.18
N GLU A 155 9.10 -9.15 -11.31
CA GLU A 155 9.39 -10.22 -10.35
C GLU A 155 10.77 -10.86 -10.52
N ASP A 156 11.53 -10.48 -11.55
CA ASP A 156 12.89 -10.99 -11.76
C ASP A 156 13.82 -10.52 -10.64
N GLU A 157 14.07 -11.40 -9.67
CA GLU A 157 14.93 -11.14 -8.50
C GLU A 157 16.42 -11.01 -8.87
N THR A 158 16.83 -11.44 -10.07
CA THR A 158 18.20 -11.23 -10.56
C THR A 158 18.35 -9.84 -11.14
N LYS A 159 17.36 -9.38 -11.90
CA LYS A 159 17.32 -8.05 -12.50
C LYS A 159 17.03 -6.96 -11.46
N TYR A 160 16.16 -7.27 -10.50
CA TYR A 160 15.65 -6.34 -9.49
C TYR A 160 15.79 -6.88 -8.06
N PRO A 161 17.01 -7.23 -7.62
CA PRO A 161 17.23 -7.91 -6.34
C PRO A 161 16.75 -7.07 -5.17
N GLY A 162 15.84 -7.64 -4.37
CA GLY A 162 15.25 -7.00 -3.21
C GLY A 162 16.26 -6.69 -2.10
N VAL A 163 15.74 -6.04 -1.06
CA VAL A 163 16.54 -5.60 0.08
C VAL A 163 16.64 -6.72 1.11
N VAL A 164 17.86 -7.17 1.40
CA VAL A 164 18.14 -8.12 2.48
C VAL A 164 18.06 -7.39 3.82
N THR A 165 16.98 -7.63 4.56
CA THR A 165 16.75 -7.05 5.88
C THR A 165 15.87 -7.99 6.71
N GLY A 166 16.04 -7.95 8.04
CA GLY A 166 15.29 -8.81 8.97
C GLY A 166 15.44 -10.31 8.65
N SER A 167 14.34 -11.00 8.40
CA SER A 167 14.26 -12.43 8.09
C SER A 167 14.41 -12.77 6.60
N ARG A 168 14.41 -11.78 5.69
CA ARG A 168 14.55 -12.03 4.25
C ARG A 168 15.86 -12.76 3.95
N GLY A 169 15.77 -13.92 3.28
CA GLY A 169 16.88 -14.82 2.98
C GLY A 169 17.25 -15.79 4.11
N LYS A 170 16.53 -15.80 5.24
CA LYS A 170 16.80 -16.67 6.40
C LYS A 170 15.84 -17.86 6.46
N PRO A 171 16.29 -19.03 6.97
CA PRO A 171 15.43 -20.18 7.19
C PRO A 171 14.34 -19.89 8.24
N LEU A 172 13.18 -20.54 8.09
CA LEU A 172 11.99 -20.33 8.93
C LEU A 172 11.67 -21.52 9.85
N GLY A 173 12.51 -22.55 9.87
CA GLY A 173 12.37 -23.72 10.76
C GLY A 173 11.29 -24.72 10.33
N ASP A 174 10.51 -24.43 9.30
CA ASP A 174 9.52 -25.33 8.67
C ASP A 174 10.06 -26.01 7.38
N GLY A 175 11.38 -25.95 7.17
CA GLY A 175 12.05 -26.41 5.96
C GLY A 175 12.05 -25.39 4.81
N SER A 176 11.42 -24.24 4.98
CA SER A 176 11.43 -23.15 4.01
C SER A 176 12.37 -22.00 4.42
N THR A 177 12.63 -21.12 3.46
CA THR A 177 13.38 -19.86 3.63
C THR A 177 12.45 -18.71 3.31
N GLN A 178 12.54 -17.61 4.07
CA GLN A 178 11.81 -16.39 3.70
C GLN A 178 12.44 -15.78 2.45
N PRO A 179 11.69 -15.54 1.36
CA PRO A 179 12.25 -14.95 0.15
C PRO A 179 12.81 -13.55 0.41
N VAL A 180 13.84 -13.16 -0.35
CA VAL A 180 14.27 -11.75 -0.42
C VAL A 180 13.32 -10.98 -1.34
N GLY A 181 12.98 -11.56 -2.49
CA GLY A 181 12.05 -10.98 -3.45
C GLY A 181 12.68 -9.94 -4.36
N SER A 182 11.83 -9.36 -5.21
CA SER A 182 12.16 -8.20 -6.03
C SER A 182 11.86 -6.89 -5.28
N PHE A 183 12.64 -5.83 -5.52
CA PHE A 183 12.30 -4.50 -4.99
C PHE A 183 11.03 -3.88 -5.62
N TYR A 184 10.53 -4.44 -6.73
CA TYR A 184 9.18 -4.12 -7.25
C TYR A 184 8.07 -4.97 -6.60
N GLY A 185 8.43 -5.99 -5.81
CA GLY A 185 7.49 -6.94 -5.21
C GLY A 185 6.87 -7.88 -6.24
N TYR A 186 6.03 -8.81 -5.76
CA TYR A 186 5.27 -9.74 -6.60
C TYR A 186 3.89 -9.16 -6.94
N ALA A 187 3.38 -9.45 -8.13
CA ALA A 187 2.03 -9.07 -8.54
C ALA A 187 0.99 -9.74 -7.62
N THR A 188 -0.08 -9.00 -7.35
CA THR A 188 -1.21 -9.50 -6.54
C THR A 188 -2.42 -9.89 -7.38
N GLY A 189 -2.38 -9.64 -8.70
CA GLY A 189 -3.55 -9.67 -9.57
C GLY A 189 -4.41 -8.39 -9.53
N ILE A 190 -3.97 -7.36 -8.79
CA ILE A 190 -4.58 -6.04 -8.72
C ILE A 190 -3.55 -4.99 -9.14
N LEU A 191 -3.90 -4.13 -10.10
CA LEU A 191 -2.97 -3.12 -10.57
C LEU A 191 -2.60 -2.14 -9.46
N GLY A 192 -1.29 -1.91 -9.33
CA GLY A 192 -0.70 -1.01 -8.35
C GLY A 192 -0.58 -1.54 -6.92
N LEU A 193 -0.97 -2.79 -6.65
CA LEU A 193 -0.69 -3.46 -5.37
C LEU A 193 0.34 -4.57 -5.56
N ARG A 194 1.43 -4.50 -4.80
CA ARG A 194 2.57 -5.42 -4.90
C ARG A 194 2.85 -6.09 -3.56
N LEU A 195 3.17 -7.38 -3.59
CA LEU A 195 3.41 -8.23 -2.42
C LEU A 195 4.91 -8.30 -2.10
N PHE A 196 5.28 -8.01 -0.85
CA PHE A 196 6.67 -8.03 -0.39
C PHE A 196 6.83 -9.01 0.77
N PRO A 197 7.81 -9.92 0.78
CA PRO A 197 8.09 -10.76 1.95
C PRO A 197 8.30 -9.88 3.19
N ASN A 198 7.59 -10.16 4.28
CA ASN A 198 7.71 -9.35 5.48
C ASN A 198 9.06 -9.65 6.17
N PRO A 199 9.96 -8.68 6.34
CA PRO A 199 11.24 -8.89 7.00
C PRO A 199 11.11 -9.19 8.50
N ALA A 200 9.94 -8.99 9.11
CA ALA A 200 9.70 -9.41 10.49
C ALA A 200 9.25 -10.88 10.60
N PHE A 201 8.89 -11.54 9.49
CA PHE A 201 8.36 -12.90 9.50
C PHE A 201 9.51 -13.90 9.61
N ASP A 202 9.99 -14.09 10.83
CA ASP A 202 11.05 -15.01 11.21
C ASP A 202 10.52 -16.43 11.57
N GLU A 203 11.38 -17.31 12.05
CA GLU A 203 10.99 -18.66 12.48
C GLU A 203 9.89 -18.67 13.55
N LYS A 204 9.91 -17.70 14.48
CA LYS A 204 8.87 -17.59 15.52
C LYS A 204 7.54 -17.19 14.90
N ALA A 205 7.55 -16.20 13.99
CA ALA A 205 6.37 -15.78 13.24
C ALA A 205 5.81 -16.92 12.38
N ALA A 206 6.68 -17.66 11.69
CA ALA A 206 6.29 -18.80 10.87
C ALA A 206 5.61 -19.89 11.69
N LYS A 207 6.16 -20.25 12.86
CA LYS A 207 5.53 -21.20 13.80
C LYS A 207 4.18 -20.72 14.33
N ALA A 208 4.02 -19.41 14.52
CA ALA A 208 2.78 -18.81 15.01
C ALA A 208 1.73 -18.59 13.91
N TRP A 209 2.10 -18.72 12.64
CA TRP A 209 1.25 -18.41 11.49
C TRP A 209 0.16 -19.45 11.26
N ASN A 210 -1.06 -18.97 11.05
CA ASN A 210 -2.20 -19.78 10.64
C ASN A 210 -3.05 -18.96 9.66
N ALA A 211 -2.98 -19.34 8.38
CA ALA A 211 -3.63 -18.60 7.31
C ALA A 211 -5.16 -18.57 7.43
N GLU A 212 -5.78 -19.70 7.82
CA GLU A 212 -7.24 -19.77 7.96
C GLU A 212 -7.72 -18.82 9.07
N ARG A 213 -7.08 -18.88 10.25
CA ARG A 213 -7.40 -17.99 11.38
C ARG A 213 -7.12 -16.53 11.08
N PHE A 214 -6.15 -16.23 10.20
CA PHE A 214 -5.94 -14.85 9.73
C PHE A 214 -7.18 -14.27 9.05
N TYR A 215 -7.99 -15.10 8.38
CA TYR A 215 -9.22 -14.67 7.72
C TYR A 215 -10.48 -14.80 8.58
N THR A 216 -10.51 -15.75 9.53
CA THR A 216 -11.76 -16.17 10.18
C THR A 216 -11.82 -15.94 11.68
N ASP A 217 -10.71 -15.66 12.35
CA ASP A 217 -10.66 -15.55 13.81
C ASP A 217 -10.17 -14.16 14.26
N PRO A 218 -11.07 -13.26 14.69
CA PRO A 218 -10.71 -11.95 15.20
C PRO A 218 -9.76 -11.97 16.39
N SER A 219 -9.84 -12.99 17.25
CA SER A 219 -8.92 -13.13 18.39
C SER A 219 -7.49 -13.46 17.95
N TYR A 220 -7.33 -13.99 16.74
CA TYR A 220 -6.05 -14.28 16.13
C TYR A 220 -5.54 -13.08 15.31
N TYR A 221 -6.32 -12.59 14.34
CA TYR A 221 -5.83 -11.57 13.41
C TYR A 221 -5.73 -10.16 14.00
N ASN A 222 -6.40 -9.88 15.12
CA ASN A 222 -6.26 -8.59 15.83
C ASN A 222 -5.14 -8.61 16.90
N ARG A 223 -4.36 -9.70 17.00
CA ARG A 223 -3.21 -9.76 17.89
C ARG A 223 -2.18 -8.73 17.48
N LYS A 224 -1.73 -7.91 18.44
CA LYS A 224 -0.67 -6.91 18.24
C LYS A 224 0.67 -7.53 17.84
N ASP A 225 0.91 -8.79 18.22
CA ASP A 225 2.14 -9.52 17.96
C ASP A 225 2.05 -10.45 16.73
N LEU A 226 0.94 -10.43 15.99
CA LEU A 226 0.83 -11.21 14.77
C LEU A 226 1.71 -10.58 13.69
N VAL A 227 2.67 -11.36 13.21
CA VAL A 227 3.46 -11.01 12.03
C VAL A 227 2.93 -11.75 10.82
N ARG A 228 2.48 -11.01 9.82
CA ARG A 228 1.99 -11.54 8.54
C ARG A 228 3.17 -11.92 7.64
N PRO A 229 3.05 -12.96 6.78
CA PRO A 229 4.14 -13.42 5.92
C PRO A 229 4.56 -12.41 4.86
N TYR A 230 3.65 -11.52 4.48
CA TYR A 230 3.87 -10.49 3.47
C TYR A 230 3.33 -9.14 3.94
N ARG A 231 3.91 -8.08 3.37
CA ARG A 231 3.39 -6.72 3.35
C ARG A 231 2.88 -6.42 1.94
N VAL A 232 2.00 -5.43 1.82
CA VAL A 232 1.50 -4.97 0.52
C VAL A 232 1.92 -3.52 0.31
N GLY A 233 2.67 -3.28 -0.75
CA GLY A 233 3.03 -1.94 -1.22
C GLY A 233 2.03 -1.44 -2.25
N MET A 234 1.88 -0.11 -2.29
CA MET A 234 0.94 0.59 -3.16
C MET A 234 1.70 1.55 -4.08
N SER A 235 1.53 1.45 -5.39
CA SER A 235 2.07 2.41 -6.35
C SER A 235 1.04 3.49 -6.67
N CYS A 236 1.45 4.53 -7.40
CA CYS A 236 0.54 5.54 -7.94
C CYS A 236 -0.54 4.91 -8.84
N GLY A 237 -0.18 3.84 -9.56
CA GLY A 237 -1.07 3.09 -10.42
C GLY A 237 -2.32 2.57 -9.71
N PHE A 238 -2.24 2.28 -8.41
CA PHE A 238 -3.41 1.84 -7.64
C PHE A 238 -4.54 2.86 -7.73
N CYS A 239 -4.25 4.14 -7.46
CA CYS A 239 -5.24 5.22 -7.48
C CYS A 239 -5.47 5.83 -8.86
N HIS A 240 -4.54 5.63 -9.81
CA HIS A 240 -4.54 6.36 -11.09
C HIS A 240 -4.84 5.51 -12.33
N VAL A 241 -4.83 4.17 -12.21
CA VAL A 241 -5.30 3.30 -13.28
C VAL A 241 -6.82 3.20 -13.26
N GLY A 242 -7.43 3.31 -14.44
CA GLY A 242 -8.85 3.08 -14.64
C GLY A 242 -9.18 2.62 -16.06
N PRO A 243 -10.46 2.30 -16.33
CA PRO A 243 -10.95 2.05 -17.69
C PRO A 243 -10.58 3.19 -18.64
N SER A 244 -10.08 2.83 -19.82
CA SER A 244 -9.82 3.80 -20.88
C SER A 244 -11.14 4.43 -21.34
N PRO A 245 -11.29 5.77 -21.34
CA PRO A 245 -12.54 6.42 -21.77
C PRO A 245 -12.85 6.22 -23.25
N ILE A 246 -11.82 5.95 -24.07
CA ILE A 246 -11.94 5.76 -25.52
C ILE A 246 -11.94 4.28 -25.93
N ASN A 247 -11.64 3.38 -25.00
CA ASN A 247 -11.65 1.93 -25.22
C ASN A 247 -11.98 1.18 -23.91
N PRO A 248 -13.14 1.41 -23.29
CA PRO A 248 -13.46 0.80 -22.00
C PRO A 248 -13.58 -0.72 -22.14
N PRO A 249 -13.30 -1.49 -21.07
CA PRO A 249 -13.48 -2.94 -21.10
C PRO A 249 -14.97 -3.26 -21.21
N ALA A 250 -15.31 -4.26 -22.05
CA ALA A 250 -16.67 -4.78 -22.13
C ALA A 250 -17.07 -5.50 -20.82
N ASP A 251 -16.10 -6.16 -20.19
CA ASP A 251 -16.22 -6.75 -18.86
C ASP A 251 -15.09 -6.18 -17.97
N PRO A 252 -15.40 -5.32 -16.99
CA PRO A 252 -14.38 -4.73 -16.12
C PRO A 252 -13.76 -5.74 -15.13
N ALA A 253 -14.34 -6.93 -14.95
CA ALA A 253 -13.69 -8.00 -14.20
C ALA A 253 -12.58 -8.70 -15.02
N HIS A 254 -12.64 -8.63 -16.35
CA HIS A 254 -11.69 -9.25 -17.27
C HIS A 254 -11.16 -8.24 -18.31
N PRO A 255 -10.50 -7.14 -17.89
CA PRO A 255 -9.96 -6.17 -18.83
C PRO A 255 -8.75 -6.76 -19.58
N ALA A 256 -8.51 -6.28 -20.80
CA ALA A 256 -7.18 -6.33 -21.41
C ALA A 256 -6.40 -5.05 -21.07
N PHE A 257 -5.07 -5.07 -21.17
CA PHE A 257 -4.25 -3.87 -20.94
C PHE A 257 -4.67 -2.71 -21.85
N ALA A 258 -5.02 -3.00 -23.11
CA ALA A 258 -5.53 -2.01 -24.07
C ALA A 258 -6.85 -1.33 -23.63
N ASN A 259 -7.58 -1.92 -22.67
CA ASN A 259 -8.80 -1.34 -22.12
C ASN A 259 -8.56 -0.40 -20.93
N LEU A 260 -7.30 -0.23 -20.51
CA LEU A 260 -6.93 0.51 -19.32
C LEU A 260 -6.10 1.73 -19.69
N SER A 261 -6.11 2.73 -18.81
CA SER A 261 -5.26 3.91 -18.91
C SER A 261 -4.60 4.17 -17.56
N SER A 262 -3.32 4.54 -17.60
CA SER A 262 -2.49 4.78 -16.43
C SER A 262 -2.75 6.11 -15.72
N SER A 263 -3.60 6.98 -16.27
CA SER A 263 -3.71 8.38 -15.86
C SER A 263 -5.14 8.89 -15.66
N VAL A 264 -6.19 8.08 -15.89
CA VAL A 264 -7.61 8.49 -15.74
C VAL A 264 -8.00 8.70 -14.27
N GLY A 265 -7.40 7.98 -13.35
CA GLY A 265 -7.93 7.86 -11.99
C GLY A 265 -8.82 6.64 -11.84
N ALA A 266 -8.77 6.03 -10.65
CA ALA A 266 -9.64 4.93 -10.25
C ALA A 266 -11.00 5.47 -9.79
N GLN A 267 -11.76 6.00 -10.73
CA GLN A 267 -13.03 6.73 -10.53
C GLN A 267 -14.16 5.90 -9.92
N TYR A 268 -13.96 4.59 -9.74
CA TYR A 268 -14.99 3.66 -9.27
C TYR A 268 -14.66 3.06 -7.90
N MET A 269 -13.57 3.51 -7.26
CA MET A 269 -13.17 3.03 -5.94
C MET A 269 -14.22 3.31 -4.85
N TRP A 270 -14.46 2.30 -4.03
CA TRP A 270 -15.28 2.39 -2.82
C TRP A 270 -14.36 2.38 -1.59
N VAL A 271 -13.91 3.56 -1.18
CA VAL A 271 -12.89 3.74 -0.13
C VAL A 271 -13.36 3.20 1.22
N ASP A 272 -14.65 3.34 1.53
CA ASP A 272 -15.27 2.80 2.74
C ASP A 272 -15.09 1.27 2.85
N ARG A 273 -15.16 0.57 1.72
CA ARG A 273 -14.99 -0.89 1.66
C ARG A 273 -13.53 -1.32 1.57
N LEU A 274 -12.72 -0.53 0.88
CA LEU A 274 -11.30 -0.76 0.73
C LEU A 274 -10.55 -0.58 2.06
N PHE A 275 -10.90 0.45 2.82
CA PHE A 275 -10.15 0.81 4.02
C PHE A 275 -10.61 0.05 5.27
N ILE A 276 -11.76 -0.63 5.17
CA ILE A 276 -12.32 -1.46 6.24
C ILE A 276 -12.61 -2.83 5.65
N HIS A 277 -11.68 -3.76 5.84
CA HIS A 277 -11.67 -5.04 5.14
C HIS A 277 -12.91 -5.92 5.44
N ASN A 278 -13.57 -5.68 6.58
CA ASN A 278 -14.78 -6.37 7.01
C ASN A 278 -16.04 -5.49 6.90
N SER A 279 -16.03 -4.48 6.04
CA SER A 279 -17.16 -3.57 5.74
C SER A 279 -18.44 -4.29 5.27
N ASN A 280 -18.33 -5.51 4.75
CA ASN A 280 -19.47 -6.37 4.43
C ASN A 280 -20.18 -6.94 5.67
N LYS A 281 -19.62 -6.77 6.87
CA LYS A 281 -20.19 -7.30 8.12
C LYS A 281 -20.65 -6.16 9.03
N PRO A 282 -21.68 -6.38 9.88
CA PRO A 282 -22.15 -5.37 10.83
C PRO A 282 -21.03 -4.80 11.72
N GLU A 283 -20.07 -5.63 12.15
CA GLU A 283 -18.97 -5.20 13.00
C GLU A 283 -18.08 -4.16 12.31
N GLY A 284 -17.75 -4.39 11.03
CA GLY A 284 -16.97 -3.42 10.23
C GLY A 284 -17.74 -2.13 9.99
N GLN A 285 -19.06 -2.22 9.81
CA GLN A 285 -19.91 -1.05 9.59
C GLN A 285 -20.02 -0.15 10.84
N THR A 286 -19.83 -0.68 12.05
CA THR A 286 -19.77 0.15 13.27
C THR A 286 -18.45 0.93 13.43
N ASN A 287 -17.43 0.67 12.60
CA ASN A 287 -16.15 1.36 12.67
C ASN A 287 -16.31 2.84 12.31
N TYR A 288 -15.72 3.74 13.11
CA TYR A 288 -15.78 5.19 12.85
C TYR A 288 -15.21 5.56 11.47
N MET A 289 -14.09 4.95 11.06
CA MET A 289 -13.48 5.20 9.75
C MET A 289 -14.36 4.71 8.61
N PHE A 290 -15.10 3.61 8.80
CA PHE A 290 -16.13 3.19 7.85
C PHE A 290 -17.19 4.27 7.73
N GLN A 291 -17.78 4.72 8.85
CA GLN A 291 -18.84 5.73 8.85
C GLN A 291 -18.40 7.04 8.20
N LEU A 292 -17.16 7.49 8.48
CA LEU A 292 -16.57 8.67 7.84
C LEU A 292 -16.44 8.48 6.32
N ALA A 293 -15.77 7.42 5.88
CA ALA A 293 -15.53 7.17 4.46
C ALA A 293 -16.82 6.85 3.69
N HIS A 294 -17.85 6.30 4.35
CA HIS A 294 -19.14 6.00 3.75
C HIS A 294 -19.93 7.27 3.36
N THR A 295 -19.56 8.43 3.92
CA THR A 295 -20.11 9.73 3.48
C THR A 295 -19.52 10.20 2.14
N PHE A 296 -18.42 9.59 1.70
CA PHE A 296 -17.73 10.01 0.48
C PHE A 296 -18.53 9.56 -0.74
N ARG A 297 -18.49 10.34 -1.82
CA ARG A 297 -19.07 9.90 -3.09
C ARG A 297 -18.24 8.75 -3.67
N PRO A 298 -18.84 7.82 -4.42
CA PRO A 298 -18.10 6.78 -5.11
C PRO A 298 -16.98 7.39 -5.97
N GLY A 299 -15.78 6.80 -5.93
CA GLY A 299 -14.60 7.30 -6.64
C GLY A 299 -13.92 8.51 -6.02
N SER A 300 -14.38 9.00 -4.86
CA SER A 300 -13.74 10.08 -4.12
C SER A 300 -12.99 9.57 -2.89
N MET A 301 -11.87 10.22 -2.61
CA MET A 301 -11.02 9.94 -1.47
C MET A 301 -10.53 11.26 -0.89
N ASP A 302 -10.47 11.33 0.42
CA ASP A 302 -9.68 12.34 1.10
C ASP A 302 -8.29 11.77 1.41
N THR A 303 -7.28 12.21 0.67
CA THR A 303 -5.89 11.77 0.91
C THR A 303 -5.26 12.49 2.10
N SER A 304 -5.83 13.61 2.56
CA SER A 304 -5.37 14.27 3.79
C SER A 304 -5.67 13.39 5.01
N LEU A 305 -6.56 12.39 4.90
CA LEU A 305 -6.85 11.42 5.96
C LEU A 305 -5.60 10.80 6.61
N VAL A 306 -4.50 10.65 5.86
CA VAL A 306 -3.22 10.12 6.38
C VAL A 306 -2.33 11.22 6.99
N SER A 307 -2.30 12.41 6.39
CA SER A 307 -1.55 13.58 6.84
C SER A 307 -2.52 14.72 7.09
N THR A 308 -3.27 14.61 8.18
CA THR A 308 -4.52 15.34 8.36
C THR A 308 -4.34 16.85 8.48
N ASP A 309 -5.05 17.57 7.61
CA ASP A 309 -5.32 18.99 7.72
C ASP A 309 -6.61 19.27 8.52
N SER A 310 -7.23 18.22 9.07
CA SER A 310 -8.54 18.22 9.76
C SER A 310 -9.71 18.69 8.89
N ILE A 311 -9.54 18.72 7.57
CA ILE A 311 -10.60 19.05 6.62
C ILE A 311 -11.06 17.75 5.97
N ASN A 312 -12.35 17.44 6.08
CA ASN A 312 -12.94 16.33 5.33
C ASN A 312 -13.41 16.82 3.96
N ASN A 313 -12.56 16.72 2.94
CA ASN A 313 -12.82 17.21 1.58
C ASN A 313 -12.52 16.13 0.53
N PRO A 314 -13.26 15.01 0.53
CA PRO A 314 -13.04 13.94 -0.42
C PRO A 314 -13.25 14.45 -1.85
N ARG A 315 -12.28 14.20 -2.72
CA ARG A 315 -12.35 14.55 -4.14
C ARG A 315 -12.13 13.32 -4.98
N THR A 316 -12.65 13.35 -6.20
CA THR A 316 -12.38 12.30 -7.19
C THR A 316 -10.88 12.16 -7.40
N MET A 317 -10.38 10.94 -7.54
CA MET A 317 -8.99 10.72 -7.95
C MET A 317 -8.77 11.37 -9.31
N ASN A 318 -8.11 12.53 -9.29
CA ASN A 318 -8.01 13.38 -10.46
C ASN A 318 -7.14 12.70 -11.51
N ALA A 319 -7.57 12.88 -12.76
CA ALA A 319 -6.76 12.44 -13.85
C ALA A 319 -5.47 13.28 -13.97
N VAL A 320 -4.37 12.59 -14.28
CA VAL A 320 -3.04 13.17 -14.49
C VAL A 320 -2.89 13.45 -15.99
N TYR A 321 -3.67 14.40 -16.47
CA TYR A 321 -3.56 14.94 -17.83
C TYR A 321 -3.16 16.40 -17.77
N ASP A 322 -2.71 16.92 -18.91
CA ASP A 322 -2.47 18.35 -19.11
C ASP A 322 -1.46 18.93 -18.10
N PHE A 323 -0.54 18.07 -17.65
CA PHE A 323 0.50 18.43 -16.69
C PHE A 323 1.32 19.66 -17.12
N PRO A 324 1.72 19.82 -18.40
CA PRO A 324 2.41 21.03 -18.85
C PRO A 324 1.60 22.31 -18.69
N THR A 325 0.29 22.28 -18.96
CA THR A 325 -0.59 23.45 -18.78
C THR A 325 -0.77 23.77 -17.30
N ARG A 326 -0.94 22.76 -16.45
CA ARG A 326 -1.02 22.94 -14.99
C ARG A 326 0.29 23.52 -14.43
N LEU A 327 1.44 23.03 -14.86
CA LEU A 327 2.74 23.63 -14.53
C LEU A 327 2.88 25.04 -15.11
N GLY A 328 2.34 25.30 -16.31
CA GLY A 328 2.29 26.63 -16.92
C GLY A 328 1.48 27.63 -16.09
N LEU A 329 0.32 27.22 -15.56
CA LEU A 329 -0.45 28.00 -14.59
C LEU A 329 0.32 28.20 -13.30
N GLY A 330 0.90 27.13 -12.74
CA GLY A 330 1.75 27.21 -11.55
C GLY A 330 2.89 28.20 -11.71
N LYS A 331 3.58 28.19 -12.86
CA LYS A 331 4.66 29.15 -13.18
C LYS A 331 4.15 30.58 -13.29
N ARG A 332 2.93 30.80 -13.79
CA ARG A 332 2.31 32.14 -13.86
C ARG A 332 1.85 32.63 -12.49
N LEU A 333 1.39 31.71 -11.63
CA LEU A 333 0.87 31.97 -10.29
C LEU A 333 1.94 31.80 -9.19
N TRP A 334 3.19 31.49 -9.56
CA TRP A 334 4.37 31.19 -8.72
C TRP A 334 4.75 32.26 -7.69
N HIS A 335 3.99 33.34 -7.61
CA HIS A 335 4.20 34.45 -6.71
C HIS A 335 3.28 34.45 -5.49
N GLU A 336 2.60 33.33 -5.18
CA GLU A 336 1.99 33.15 -3.86
C GLU A 336 3.10 33.10 -2.80
N LYS A 337 3.32 34.25 -2.17
CA LYS A 337 4.22 34.38 -1.03
C LYS A 337 3.47 33.97 0.22
N LEU A 338 4.01 33.01 0.95
CA LEU A 338 3.50 32.67 2.28
C LEU A 338 3.45 33.93 3.13
N ALA A 339 2.33 34.17 3.80
CA ALA A 339 2.14 35.32 4.69
C ALA A 339 1.32 34.97 5.93
N GLY A 340 1.52 35.73 7.02
CA GLY A 340 0.79 35.50 8.27
C GLY A 340 1.04 34.10 8.83
N GLY A 341 -0.02 33.40 9.24
CA GLY A 341 0.08 32.05 9.83
C GLY A 341 0.58 30.96 8.88
N GLU A 342 0.63 31.21 7.57
CA GLU A 342 1.24 30.29 6.60
C GLU A 342 2.75 30.13 6.84
N LEU A 343 3.40 31.17 7.39
CA LEU A 343 4.82 31.14 7.76
C LEU A 343 5.10 30.20 8.94
N ASP A 344 4.08 29.84 9.72
CA ASP A 344 4.22 28.91 10.84
C ASP A 344 4.21 27.43 10.38
N ASN A 345 3.96 27.17 9.09
CA ASN A 345 3.95 25.82 8.54
C ASN A 345 5.38 25.27 8.35
N ARG A 346 5.86 24.53 9.35
CA ARG A 346 7.17 23.86 9.33
C ARG A 346 7.39 22.93 8.13
N GLN A 347 6.33 22.31 7.59
CA GLN A 347 6.45 21.35 6.48
C GLN A 347 6.81 22.00 5.14
N LEU A 348 6.50 23.29 4.93
CA LEU A 348 6.88 24.01 3.71
C LEU A 348 8.28 24.63 3.81
N ASN A 349 8.67 25.04 5.02
CA ASN A 349 9.89 25.83 5.25
C ASN A 349 11.14 24.98 5.54
N ASP A 350 11.00 23.74 6.02
CA ASP A 350 12.14 22.95 6.51
C ASP A 350 12.79 22.04 5.45
N PHE A 351 12.17 21.82 4.28
CA PHE A 351 12.69 20.90 3.25
C PHE A 351 13.50 21.59 2.13
N TYR A 352 13.40 22.91 2.00
CA TYR A 352 14.19 23.70 1.04
C TYR A 352 14.77 24.94 1.74
N PRO A 353 15.97 24.87 2.34
CA PRO A 353 16.58 26.02 3.02
C PRO A 353 16.85 27.22 2.10
N THR A 354 16.83 27.01 0.79
CA THR A 354 16.95 28.06 -0.24
C THR A 354 15.61 28.42 -0.89
N GLY A 355 14.50 27.83 -0.45
CA GLY A 355 13.25 27.79 -1.21
C GLY A 355 13.42 27.01 -2.53
N PRO A 356 12.34 26.87 -3.32
CA PRO A 356 12.41 26.37 -4.69
C PRO A 356 12.95 27.40 -5.70
#